data_AF-A0A523RPH7-F1
#
_entry.id   AF-A0A523RPH7-F1
#
_cell.length_a   1.000
_cell.length_b   1.000
_cell.length_c   1.000
_cell.angle_alpha   90.00
_cell.angle_beta   90.00
_cell.angle_gamma   90.00
#
_symmetry.space_group_name_H-M   'P 1'
#
loop_
_entity.id
_entity.type
_entity.pdbx_description
1 polymer ?
#
loop_
_entity_poly.entity_id
_entity_poly.type
_entity_poly.pdbx_seq_one_letter_code
_entity_poly.pdbx_strand_id
1 'polypeptide(L)'
;MGIGAKAIHKQINSPYVNLRFIERSIYEGRKTEPRVSFDCLSFEEFLKKHTEGLGYSGMLWDEIISKRLVNFNDYVYDFTVEHPHHNFITNNFVVSNCGVRLMRTNLTLPDVKSKLRHLLAALFNNIPCGVGSTSSLRLAFHELKQVLKEGAKWAVKKGYGSAEDLERTEDYGRIQGADAEKVSQQALKRGKNQLGTLGSGNHFLEIDLVEKIFLPRVAEVFGLEKGQIALIVHCGSRGLGYQVCDDYLARMRHVVDKYNISLPDRQLSCAPLSSPEGKDYFAAMACAANYAWANRQVIMHWTRETLQKVLNLSPKDLGMELVYDVCHNIGKFEEHLVDGERKKIFVHRKGATRAFPAHHPLLPSLYQSVGQPVLIPGDMGTNSYVMVGTDLAMEETWGSTCHGAGRVMSRSKAKKAAKGRALERELEDKGIFVIAKGRETIAEEMPEAYKDIDQVVEIVEKAGLSKKVAKLRPLGVIKG
;
A
#
# COMPACT_ATOMS: atom_id res chain seq x y z
N MET A 1 16.95 43.00 -2.57
CA MET A 1 16.42 43.84 -3.66
C MET A 1 15.22 43.13 -4.25
N GLY A 2 14.00 43.63 -4.03
CA GLY A 2 12.81 43.03 -4.62
C GLY A 2 12.70 43.36 -6.11
N ILE A 3 12.10 42.45 -6.90
CA ILE A 3 11.67 42.76 -8.27
C ILE A 3 10.69 43.94 -8.18
N GLY A 4 10.80 44.94 -9.06
CA GLY A 4 9.86 46.08 -9.06
C GLY A 4 8.53 45.73 -9.74
N ALA A 5 7.43 46.35 -9.33
CA ALA A 5 6.08 46.08 -9.85
C ALA A 5 5.98 46.14 -11.39
N LYS A 6 6.73 47.06 -12.03
CA LYS A 6 6.81 47.16 -13.50
C LYS A 6 7.44 45.94 -14.16
N ALA A 7 8.46 45.36 -13.55
CA ALA A 7 9.10 44.15 -14.06
C ALA A 7 8.17 42.94 -13.91
N ILE A 8 7.47 42.82 -12.78
CA ILE A 8 6.44 41.80 -12.55
C ILE A 8 5.32 41.93 -13.59
N HIS A 9 4.80 43.14 -13.81
CA HIS A 9 3.74 43.39 -14.80
C HIS A 9 4.16 42.96 -16.21
N LYS A 10 5.39 43.29 -16.61
CA LYS A 10 5.92 42.91 -17.92
C LYS A 10 6.08 41.39 -18.08
N GLN A 11 6.46 40.68 -17.01
CA GLN A 11 6.55 39.22 -17.03
C GLN A 11 5.19 38.54 -17.08
N ILE A 12 4.20 39.05 -16.35
CA ILE A 12 2.85 38.47 -16.32
C ILE A 12 2.16 38.60 -17.68
N ASN A 13 2.37 39.72 -18.38
CA ASN A 13 1.86 39.98 -19.74
C ASN A 13 0.39 39.52 -19.93
N SER A 14 -0.48 39.96 -19.02
CA SER A 14 -1.88 39.53 -18.98
C SER A 14 -2.81 40.73 -19.13
N PRO A 15 -3.88 40.63 -19.94
CA PRO A 15 -4.90 41.68 -20.02
C PRO A 15 -5.70 41.82 -18.71
N TYR A 16 -5.62 40.84 -17.81
CA TYR A 16 -6.39 40.82 -16.56
C TYR A 16 -5.68 41.46 -15.36
N VAL A 17 -4.36 41.70 -15.46
CA VAL A 17 -3.53 42.17 -14.35
C VAL A 17 -2.81 43.44 -14.75
N ASN A 18 -3.29 44.59 -14.27
CA ASN A 18 -2.63 45.87 -14.51
C ASN A 18 -1.55 46.18 -13.46
N LEU A 19 -0.67 47.14 -13.76
CA LEU A 19 0.43 47.53 -12.87
C LEU A 19 -0.05 47.92 -11.46
N ARG A 20 -1.15 48.67 -11.39
CA ARG A 20 -1.71 49.16 -10.13
C ARG A 20 -2.25 48.04 -9.24
N PHE A 21 -2.72 46.95 -9.85
CA PHE A 21 -3.11 45.76 -9.13
C PHE A 21 -1.91 45.16 -8.37
N ILE A 22 -0.76 45.06 -9.06
CA ILE A 22 0.48 44.48 -8.52
C ILE A 22 1.02 45.36 -7.39
N GLU A 23 1.09 46.68 -7.60
CA GLU A 23 1.52 47.66 -6.60
C GLU A 23 0.70 47.52 -5.31
N ARG A 24 -0.63 47.54 -5.42
CA ARG A 24 -1.53 47.40 -4.28
C ARG A 24 -1.42 46.06 -3.56
N SER A 25 -1.32 44.97 -4.32
CA SER A 25 -1.36 43.61 -3.76
C SER A 25 -0.05 43.23 -3.07
N ILE A 26 1.10 43.67 -3.60
CA ILE A 26 2.41 43.20 -3.14
C ILE A 26 3.09 44.24 -2.25
N TYR A 27 2.95 45.54 -2.55
CA TYR A 27 3.78 46.58 -1.92
C TYR A 27 3.01 47.49 -0.96
N GLU A 28 1.69 47.64 -1.14
CA GLU A 28 0.90 48.59 -0.33
C GLU A 28 0.01 47.92 0.74
N GLY A 29 0.03 46.58 0.87
CA GLY A 29 -0.75 45.88 1.90
C GLY A 29 -2.27 46.03 1.71
N ARG A 30 -2.79 45.44 0.61
CA ARG A 30 -4.20 45.57 0.21
C ARG A 30 -5.18 45.20 1.34
N LYS A 31 -6.09 46.13 1.68
CA LYS A 31 -7.14 45.97 2.72
C LYS A 31 -8.50 45.47 2.20
N THR A 32 -8.63 45.29 0.89
CA THR A 32 -9.89 44.92 0.22
C THR A 32 -9.64 43.76 -0.72
N GLU A 33 -10.65 42.92 -0.96
CA GLU A 33 -10.49 41.83 -1.93
C GLU A 33 -10.19 42.36 -3.35
N PRO A 34 -9.39 41.62 -4.13
CA PRO A 34 -9.12 41.97 -5.51
C PRO A 34 -10.39 41.92 -6.37
N ARG A 35 -10.73 43.08 -6.93
CA ARG A 35 -11.76 43.16 -7.97
C ARG A 35 -11.18 42.58 -9.25
N VAL A 36 -11.91 41.62 -9.80
CA VAL A 36 -11.61 40.98 -11.07
C VAL A 36 -12.03 41.94 -12.20
N SER A 37 -11.31 41.95 -13.33
CA SER A 37 -11.72 42.72 -14.52
C SER A 37 -13.10 42.27 -14.99
N PHE A 38 -13.90 43.20 -15.53
CA PHE A 38 -15.18 42.88 -16.16
C PHE A 38 -15.03 41.92 -17.35
N ASP A 39 -13.85 41.90 -17.98
CA ASP A 39 -13.53 41.01 -19.10
C ASP A 39 -13.02 39.62 -18.65
N CYS A 40 -12.94 39.38 -17.33
CA CYS A 40 -12.53 38.08 -16.83
C CYS A 40 -13.68 37.09 -16.94
N LEU A 41 -13.40 35.92 -17.53
CA LEU A 41 -14.33 34.81 -17.56
C LEU A 41 -14.81 34.48 -16.14
N SER A 42 -16.10 34.22 -15.98
CA SER A 42 -16.59 33.58 -14.77
C SER A 42 -15.92 32.21 -14.60
N PHE A 43 -15.84 31.70 -13.38
CA PHE A 43 -15.25 30.38 -13.15
C PHE A 43 -15.95 29.28 -13.96
N GLU A 44 -17.27 29.37 -14.14
CA GLU A 44 -18.06 28.45 -14.96
C GLU A 44 -17.68 28.54 -16.45
N GLU A 45 -17.49 29.75 -16.98
CA GLU A 45 -17.06 29.94 -18.37
C GLU A 45 -15.61 29.53 -18.59
N PHE A 46 -14.73 29.80 -17.62
CA PHE A 46 -13.34 29.33 -17.63
C PHE A 46 -13.28 27.81 -17.70
N LEU A 47 -14.01 27.13 -16.81
CA LEU A 47 -14.11 25.67 -16.80
C LEU A 47 -14.63 25.18 -18.15
N LYS A 48 -15.79 25.66 -18.60
CA LYS A 48 -16.38 25.23 -19.87
C LYS A 48 -15.42 25.39 -21.04
N LYS A 49 -14.72 26.52 -21.13
CA LYS A 49 -13.78 26.82 -22.23
C LYS A 49 -12.53 25.97 -22.19
N HIS A 50 -11.95 25.74 -21.02
CA HIS A 50 -10.64 25.06 -20.92
C HIS A 50 -10.77 23.56 -20.67
N THR A 51 -11.96 23.08 -20.30
CA THR A 51 -12.26 21.64 -20.18
C THR A 51 -13.15 21.12 -21.32
N GLU A 52 -13.33 21.91 -22.39
CA GLU A 52 -14.11 21.49 -23.56
C GLU A 52 -13.48 20.23 -24.18
N GLY A 53 -14.30 19.18 -24.35
CA GLY A 53 -13.83 17.87 -24.83
C GLY A 53 -13.19 16.96 -23.76
N LEU A 54 -12.96 17.45 -22.54
CA LEU A 54 -12.30 16.69 -21.45
C LEU A 54 -13.27 16.00 -20.47
N GLY A 55 -14.58 16.09 -20.70
CA GLY A 55 -15.60 15.45 -19.86
C GLY A 55 -15.64 16.00 -18.42
N TYR A 56 -15.94 15.14 -17.44
CA TYR A 56 -16.07 15.51 -16.01
C TYR A 56 -14.74 15.54 -15.23
N SER A 57 -13.58 15.52 -15.90
CA SER A 57 -12.29 15.33 -15.24
C SER A 57 -11.91 16.49 -14.31
N GLY A 58 -12.38 17.72 -14.59
CA GLY A 58 -12.06 18.92 -13.80
C GLY A 58 -10.57 19.26 -13.76
N MET A 59 -9.75 18.62 -14.60
CA MET A 59 -8.30 18.77 -14.65
C MET A 59 -7.85 19.18 -16.05
N LEU A 60 -7.00 20.20 -16.12
CA LEU A 60 -6.26 20.56 -17.32
C LEU A 60 -5.06 19.62 -17.42
N TRP A 61 -5.06 18.75 -18.42
CA TRP A 61 -3.90 17.94 -18.74
C TRP A 61 -2.93 18.78 -19.58
N ASP A 62 -1.64 18.68 -19.28
CA ASP A 62 -0.57 19.27 -20.08
C ASP A 62 0.39 18.16 -20.54
N GLU A 63 1.02 18.35 -21.69
CA GLU A 63 1.97 17.40 -22.26
C GLU A 63 3.36 17.66 -21.67
N ILE A 64 4.07 16.61 -21.24
CA ILE A 64 5.46 16.76 -20.80
C ILE A 64 6.32 16.99 -22.05
N ILE A 65 6.49 18.25 -22.42
CA ILE A 65 7.27 18.69 -23.60
C ILE A 65 8.78 18.51 -23.44
N SER A 66 9.29 18.45 -22.21
CA SER A 66 10.71 18.17 -21.95
C SER A 66 10.94 17.74 -20.49
N LYS A 67 11.89 16.82 -20.29
CA LYS A 67 12.49 16.55 -18.97
C LYS A 67 13.87 17.20 -18.93
N ARG A 68 14.16 17.96 -17.89
CA ARG A 68 15.48 18.58 -17.67
C ARG A 68 15.97 18.20 -16.28
N LEU A 69 17.20 17.72 -16.21
CA LEU A 69 17.89 17.51 -14.95
C LEU A 69 18.25 18.88 -14.37
N VAL A 70 17.78 19.19 -13.18
CA VAL A 70 18.13 20.41 -12.45
C VAL A 70 18.96 20.03 -11.24
N ASN A 71 20.09 20.70 -11.05
CA ASN A 71 20.86 20.60 -9.81
C ASN A 71 20.09 21.30 -8.70
N PHE A 72 19.20 20.56 -8.03
CA PHE A 72 18.46 21.00 -6.86
C PHE A 72 19.17 20.48 -5.61
N ASN A 73 19.57 21.39 -4.71
CA ASN A 73 20.34 21.08 -3.50
C ASN A 73 19.59 21.50 -2.22
N ASP A 74 18.28 21.25 -2.19
CA ASP A 74 17.45 21.48 -1.02
C ASP A 74 16.54 20.27 -0.79
N TYR A 75 15.78 20.26 0.30
CA TYR A 75 14.83 19.18 0.60
C TYR A 75 13.75 19.10 -0.48
N VAL A 76 13.65 17.96 -1.16
CA VAL A 76 12.51 17.65 -2.02
C VAL A 76 11.37 17.18 -1.11
N TYR A 77 10.37 18.03 -0.99
CA TYR A 77 9.08 17.64 -0.47
C TYR A 77 8.20 17.32 -1.67
N ASP A 78 7.66 16.10 -1.74
CA ASP A 78 6.58 15.83 -2.69
C ASP A 78 5.32 16.55 -2.21
N PHE A 79 5.17 17.80 -2.66
CA PHE A 79 3.97 18.61 -2.52
C PHE A 79 3.07 18.49 -3.75
N THR A 80 3.35 17.58 -4.70
CA THR A 80 2.84 17.72 -6.07
C THR A 80 1.55 16.98 -6.37
N VAL A 81 0.63 16.98 -5.41
CA VAL A 81 -0.79 16.95 -5.81
C VAL A 81 -1.56 17.89 -4.90
N GLU A 82 -1.89 19.06 -5.44
CA GLU A 82 -2.87 19.98 -4.88
C GLU A 82 -4.27 19.35 -5.03
N HIS A 83 -4.50 18.27 -4.30
CA HIS A 83 -5.80 17.63 -4.21
C HIS A 83 -6.14 17.48 -2.73
N PRO A 84 -7.34 17.87 -2.26
CA PRO A 84 -7.72 17.81 -0.85
C PRO A 84 -7.76 16.38 -0.25
N HIS A 85 -7.48 15.36 -1.08
CA HIS A 85 -7.35 13.96 -0.68
C HIS A 85 -5.95 13.38 -0.96
N HIS A 86 -5.06 14.14 -1.59
CA HIS A 86 -3.67 13.75 -1.77
C HIS A 86 -2.83 14.36 -0.67
N ASN A 87 -2.86 13.70 0.48
CA ASN A 87 -2.01 14.05 1.59
C ASN A 87 -0.90 13.00 1.60
N PHE A 88 0.25 13.30 0.97
CA PHE A 88 1.49 12.59 1.28
C PHE A 88 1.92 12.85 2.74
N ILE A 89 1.28 13.84 3.39
CA ILE A 89 1.31 14.03 4.83
C ILE A 89 0.62 12.86 5.52
N THR A 90 1.48 11.99 6.00
CA THR A 90 1.17 10.78 6.70
C THR A 90 0.50 11.08 8.02
N ASN A 91 -0.60 10.36 8.30
CA ASN A 91 -0.85 9.84 9.64
C ASN A 91 0.46 9.26 10.17
N ASN A 92 1.22 10.03 10.95
CA ASN A 92 2.09 9.50 11.99
C ASN A 92 3.13 8.50 11.44
N PHE A 93 4.25 9.01 10.87
CA PHE A 93 5.27 8.23 10.14
C PHE A 93 6.02 7.23 11.04
N VAL A 94 5.40 6.09 11.30
CA VAL A 94 6.03 4.83 11.76
C VAL A 94 5.34 3.68 11.05
N VAL A 95 6.17 2.77 10.57
CA VAL A 95 5.85 1.77 9.58
C VAL A 95 5.64 0.39 10.22
N SER A 96 4.65 -0.40 9.75
CA SER A 96 4.23 -1.61 10.47
C SER A 96 3.88 -2.84 9.60
N ASN A 97 4.48 -2.97 8.42
CA ASN A 97 4.33 -4.12 7.51
C ASN A 97 2.87 -4.53 7.25
N CYS A 98 2.02 -3.56 6.92
CA CYS A 98 0.88 -3.91 6.06
C CYS A 98 1.45 -4.38 4.71
N GLY A 99 0.91 -5.47 4.20
CA GLY A 99 1.44 -6.15 3.04
C GLY A 99 0.45 -7.17 2.48
N VAL A 100 0.86 -7.77 1.38
CA VAL A 100 0.02 -8.57 0.51
C VAL A 100 0.70 -9.88 0.25
N ARG A 101 -0.08 -10.96 0.30
CA ARG A 101 0.36 -12.31 0.00
C ARG A 101 -0.55 -12.89 -1.08
N LEU A 102 0.02 -13.37 -2.17
CA LEU A 102 -0.71 -14.01 -3.26
C LEU A 102 -0.40 -15.50 -3.29
N MET A 103 -1.44 -16.34 -3.37
CA MET A 103 -1.32 -17.79 -3.43
C MET A 103 -1.95 -18.28 -4.73
N ARG A 104 -1.25 -19.12 -5.47
CA ARG A 104 -1.80 -19.80 -6.65
C ARG A 104 -2.40 -21.14 -6.24
N THR A 105 -3.30 -21.69 -7.05
CA THR A 105 -3.89 -23.03 -6.85
C THR A 105 -3.85 -23.81 -8.16
N ASN A 106 -4.14 -25.11 -8.14
CA ASN A 106 -4.41 -25.85 -9.38
C ASN A 106 -5.87 -25.77 -9.82
N LEU A 107 -6.70 -25.00 -9.11
CA LEU A 107 -8.13 -24.89 -9.37
C LEU A 107 -8.41 -23.90 -10.50
N THR A 108 -9.56 -24.11 -11.13
CA THR A 108 -10.14 -23.25 -12.15
C THR A 108 -11.54 -22.78 -11.74
N LEU A 109 -12.12 -21.86 -12.50
CA LEU A 109 -13.46 -21.34 -12.20
C LEU A 109 -14.53 -22.44 -12.02
N PRO A 110 -14.62 -23.49 -12.87
CA PRO A 110 -15.53 -24.61 -12.65
C PRO A 110 -15.43 -25.28 -11.28
N ASP A 111 -14.22 -25.41 -10.73
CA ASP A 111 -13.98 -26.10 -9.45
C ASP A 111 -14.56 -25.36 -8.25
N VAL A 112 -14.63 -24.02 -8.34
CA VAL A 112 -15.08 -23.17 -7.23
C VAL A 112 -16.46 -22.55 -7.43
N LYS A 113 -16.93 -22.38 -8.68
CA LYS A 113 -18.12 -21.56 -9.00
C LYS A 113 -19.37 -21.98 -8.21
N SER A 114 -19.68 -23.27 -8.14
CA SER A 114 -20.87 -23.78 -7.42
C SER A 114 -20.71 -23.75 -5.89
N LYS A 115 -19.47 -23.73 -5.40
CA LYS A 115 -19.13 -23.76 -3.96
C LYS A 115 -18.69 -22.41 -3.41
N LEU A 116 -18.62 -21.36 -4.23
CA LEU A 116 -17.98 -20.09 -3.90
C LEU A 116 -18.56 -19.44 -2.63
N ARG A 117 -19.89 -19.38 -2.50
CA ARG A 117 -20.52 -18.85 -1.28
C ARG A 117 -20.19 -19.68 -0.04
N HIS A 118 -20.14 -21.00 -0.18
CA HIS A 118 -19.80 -21.90 0.92
C HIS A 118 -18.32 -21.78 1.31
N LEU A 119 -17.42 -21.65 0.33
CA LEU A 119 -16.00 -21.36 0.53
C LEU A 119 -15.81 -20.04 1.30
N LEU A 120 -16.47 -18.96 0.87
CA LEU A 120 -16.39 -17.67 1.55
C LEU A 120 -16.93 -17.75 2.98
N ALA A 121 -18.06 -18.43 3.19
CA ALA A 121 -18.61 -18.61 4.54
C ALA A 121 -17.64 -19.40 5.44
N ALA A 122 -17.04 -20.47 4.92
CA ALA A 122 -16.06 -21.26 5.66
C ALA A 122 -14.78 -20.45 5.97
N LEU A 123 -14.27 -19.69 5.00
CA LEU A 123 -13.13 -18.80 5.19
C LEU A 123 -13.43 -17.72 6.24
N PHE A 124 -14.60 -17.07 6.16
CA PHE A 124 -15.02 -16.05 7.12
C PHE A 124 -15.15 -16.60 8.54
N ASN A 125 -15.64 -17.84 8.68
CA ASN A 125 -15.76 -18.51 9.98
C ASN A 125 -14.39 -18.92 10.56
N ASN A 126 -13.50 -19.43 9.71
CA ASN A 126 -12.22 -19.98 10.15
C ASN A 126 -11.10 -18.93 10.30
N ILE A 127 -11.23 -17.77 9.63
CA ILE A 127 -10.23 -16.71 9.62
C ILE A 127 -10.81 -15.48 10.32
N PRO A 128 -10.43 -15.22 11.59
CA PRO A 128 -11.02 -14.12 12.34
C PRO A 128 -10.72 -12.77 11.69
N CYS A 129 -11.77 -11.99 11.45
CA CYS A 129 -11.69 -10.66 10.88
C CYS A 129 -12.48 -9.64 11.71
N GLY A 130 -12.06 -8.38 11.64
CA GLY A 130 -12.74 -7.23 12.21
C GLY A 130 -12.11 -6.61 13.46
N VAL A 131 -12.64 -5.46 13.84
CA VAL A 131 -12.16 -4.70 15.01
C VAL A 131 -12.38 -5.53 16.27
N GLY A 132 -11.32 -5.70 17.06
CA GLY A 132 -11.37 -6.45 18.32
C GLY A 132 -11.39 -7.97 18.19
N SER A 133 -11.43 -8.52 16.97
CA SER A 133 -11.41 -9.97 16.76
C SER A 133 -10.13 -10.61 17.27
N THR A 134 -10.27 -11.78 17.87
CA THR A 134 -9.17 -12.54 18.47
C THR A 134 -8.98 -13.88 17.77
N SER A 135 -7.73 -14.31 17.72
CA SER A 135 -7.31 -15.61 17.22
C SER A 135 -7.70 -16.75 18.17
N SER A 136 -7.88 -17.95 17.63
CA SER A 136 -7.92 -19.20 18.40
C SER A 136 -6.52 -19.59 18.93
N LEU A 137 -5.46 -19.08 18.30
CA LEU A 137 -4.09 -19.24 18.76
C LEU A 137 -3.89 -18.51 20.09
N ARG A 138 -3.49 -19.25 21.13
CA ARG A 138 -3.18 -18.71 22.45
C ARG A 138 -1.67 -18.77 22.67
N LEU A 139 -1.04 -17.60 22.76
CA LEU A 139 0.40 -17.48 23.01
C LEU A 139 0.66 -16.92 24.40
N ALA A 140 1.64 -17.48 25.09
CA ALA A 140 2.26 -16.81 26.23
C ALA A 140 3.09 -15.60 25.76
N PHE A 141 3.38 -14.65 26.65
CA PHE A 141 4.17 -13.47 26.27
C PHE A 141 5.58 -13.83 25.78
N HIS A 142 6.20 -14.87 26.35
CA HIS A 142 7.52 -15.33 25.91
C HIS A 142 7.48 -15.90 24.48
N GLU A 143 6.41 -16.62 24.11
CA GLU A 143 6.22 -17.10 22.73
C GLU A 143 5.94 -15.96 21.77
N LEU A 144 5.13 -14.97 22.17
CA LEU A 144 4.93 -13.76 21.38
C LEU A 144 6.27 -13.06 21.10
N LYS A 145 7.16 -12.93 22.10
CA LYS A 145 8.51 -12.38 21.90
C LYS A 145 9.34 -13.21 20.90
N GLN A 146 9.13 -14.54 20.81
CA GLN A 146 9.74 -15.35 19.76
C GLN A 146 9.17 -15.03 18.38
N VAL A 147 7.85 -14.86 18.24
CA VAL A 147 7.20 -14.39 16.99
C VAL A 147 7.85 -13.09 16.51
N LEU A 148 8.05 -12.13 17.42
CA LEU A 148 8.65 -10.83 17.10
C LEU A 148 10.10 -10.93 16.60
N LYS A 149 10.85 -11.95 17.03
CA LYS A 149 12.25 -12.15 16.66
C LYS A 149 12.41 -12.98 15.38
N GLU A 150 11.51 -13.91 15.14
CA GLU A 150 11.65 -14.94 14.10
C GLU A 150 10.73 -14.72 12.89
N GLY A 151 9.64 -14.00 13.04
CA GLY A 151 8.70 -13.71 11.96
C GLY A 151 8.02 -14.96 11.39
N ALA A 152 7.88 -15.05 10.06
CA ALA A 152 7.25 -16.20 9.41
C ALA A 152 7.95 -17.53 9.73
N LYS A 153 9.26 -17.50 10.00
CA LYS A 153 10.03 -18.70 10.38
C LYS A 153 9.49 -19.35 11.66
N TRP A 154 9.01 -18.56 12.63
CA TRP A 154 8.37 -19.11 13.82
C TRP A 154 7.08 -19.86 13.47
N ALA A 155 6.27 -19.29 12.58
CA ALA A 155 5.00 -19.89 12.16
C ALA A 155 5.25 -21.23 11.46
N VAL A 156 6.22 -21.30 10.53
CA VAL A 156 6.61 -22.55 9.86
C VAL A 156 7.12 -23.59 10.85
N LYS A 157 7.98 -23.21 11.82
CA LYS A 157 8.44 -24.14 12.88
C LYS A 157 7.31 -24.70 13.74
N LYS A 158 6.19 -23.97 13.85
CA LYS A 158 4.99 -24.38 14.60
C LYS A 158 3.99 -25.15 13.72
N GLY A 159 4.35 -25.49 12.48
CA GLY A 159 3.52 -26.26 11.55
C GLY A 159 2.63 -25.42 10.62
N TYR A 160 2.72 -24.08 10.69
CA TYR A 160 1.93 -23.20 9.84
C TYR A 160 2.62 -22.95 8.49
N GLY A 161 2.51 -23.91 7.58
CA GLY A 161 3.05 -23.85 6.21
C GLY A 161 4.38 -24.56 6.06
N SER A 162 5.17 -24.20 5.05
CA SER A 162 6.38 -24.93 4.67
C SER A 162 7.62 -24.02 4.53
N ALA A 163 8.80 -24.64 4.36
CA ALA A 163 10.05 -23.89 4.20
C ALA A 163 10.06 -23.06 2.91
N GLU A 164 9.44 -23.57 1.85
CA GLU A 164 9.29 -22.92 0.55
C GLU A 164 8.46 -21.63 0.63
N ASP A 165 7.56 -21.52 1.61
CA ASP A 165 6.83 -20.28 1.86
C ASP A 165 7.78 -19.16 2.35
N LEU A 166 8.85 -19.51 3.08
CA LEU A 166 9.84 -18.52 3.53
C LEU A 166 10.62 -17.99 2.33
N GLU A 167 11.05 -18.84 1.41
CA GLU A 167 11.78 -18.43 0.20
C GLU A 167 10.98 -17.48 -0.69
N ARG A 168 9.65 -17.57 -0.66
CA ARG A 168 8.75 -16.71 -1.44
C ARG A 168 8.17 -15.56 -0.62
N THR A 169 8.72 -15.29 0.56
CA THR A 169 8.37 -14.13 1.37
C THR A 169 9.50 -13.12 1.31
N GLU A 170 9.17 -11.85 1.13
CA GLU A 170 10.14 -10.76 1.20
C GLU A 170 11.01 -10.85 2.47
N ASP A 171 12.34 -10.74 2.30
CA ASP A 171 13.36 -10.96 3.34
C ASP A 171 13.21 -12.28 4.11
N TYR A 172 12.72 -13.32 3.44
CA TYR A 172 12.45 -14.63 4.04
C TYR A 172 11.48 -14.56 5.24
N GLY A 173 10.64 -13.51 5.26
CA GLY A 173 9.66 -13.25 6.31
C GLY A 173 10.25 -12.81 7.64
N ARG A 174 11.47 -12.26 7.64
CA ARG A 174 12.15 -11.80 8.86
C ARG A 174 13.15 -10.67 8.60
N ILE A 175 12.93 -9.52 9.24
CA ILE A 175 13.93 -8.47 9.40
C ILE A 175 14.83 -8.78 10.60
N GLN A 176 16.14 -8.67 10.39
CA GLN A 176 17.15 -8.81 11.43
C GLN A 176 17.22 -7.57 12.35
N GLY A 177 17.78 -7.72 13.54
CA GLY A 177 17.88 -6.62 14.51
C GLY A 177 16.60 -6.33 15.30
N ALA A 178 15.58 -7.19 15.17
CA ALA A 178 14.37 -7.13 15.98
C ALA A 178 14.67 -7.36 17.47
N ASP A 179 14.27 -6.42 18.32
CA ASP A 179 14.42 -6.51 19.78
C ASP A 179 13.06 -6.30 20.48
N ALA A 180 12.57 -7.38 21.08
CA ALA A 180 11.28 -7.40 21.75
C ALA A 180 11.25 -6.55 23.04
N GLU A 181 12.41 -6.19 23.61
CA GLU A 181 12.45 -5.27 24.76
C GLU A 181 12.23 -3.81 24.34
N LYS A 182 12.32 -3.50 23.04
CA LYS A 182 12.00 -2.18 22.46
C LYS A 182 10.52 -2.03 22.11
N VAL A 183 9.71 -3.07 22.35
CA VAL A 183 8.27 -3.09 22.14
C VAL A 183 7.57 -2.92 23.49
N SER A 184 6.67 -1.95 23.59
CA SER A 184 5.97 -1.66 24.85
C SER A 184 5.07 -2.81 25.32
N GLN A 185 4.84 -2.89 26.63
CA GLN A 185 3.88 -3.85 27.19
C GLN A 185 2.47 -3.66 26.62
N GLN A 186 2.09 -2.42 26.27
CA GLN A 186 0.82 -2.14 25.65
C GLN A 186 0.74 -2.73 24.24
N ALA A 187 1.80 -2.60 23.44
CA ALA A 187 1.86 -3.19 22.10
C ALA A 187 1.81 -4.72 22.16
N LEU A 188 2.53 -5.33 23.11
CA LEU A 188 2.47 -6.78 23.35
C LEU A 188 1.05 -7.23 23.75
N LYS A 189 0.39 -6.53 24.69
CA LYS A 189 -0.99 -6.85 25.10
C LYS A 189 -1.97 -6.78 23.93
N ARG A 190 -1.87 -5.73 23.09
CA ARG A 190 -2.73 -5.57 21.89
C ARG A 190 -2.48 -6.66 20.85
N GLY A 191 -1.23 -7.03 20.62
CA GLY A 191 -0.86 -8.06 19.64
C GLY A 191 -1.11 -9.51 20.08
N LYS A 192 -1.06 -9.80 21.39
CA LYS A 192 -1.06 -11.17 21.92
C LYS A 192 -2.20 -12.04 21.39
N ASN A 193 -3.40 -11.49 21.31
CA ASN A 193 -4.60 -12.22 20.89
C ASN A 193 -4.97 -12.01 19.42
N GLN A 194 -4.15 -11.30 18.63
CA GLN A 194 -4.49 -10.91 17.25
C GLN A 194 -3.68 -11.66 16.17
N LEU A 195 -2.77 -12.56 16.54
CA LEU A 195 -1.95 -13.28 15.57
C LEU A 195 -2.78 -14.35 14.85
N GLY A 196 -2.81 -14.33 13.53
CA GLY A 196 -3.72 -15.11 12.70
C GLY A 196 -5.02 -14.38 12.34
N THR A 197 -5.12 -13.06 12.52
CA THR A 197 -6.36 -12.30 12.21
C THR A 197 -6.18 -11.34 11.04
N LEU A 198 -7.21 -11.16 10.21
CA LEU A 198 -7.19 -10.18 9.12
C LEU A 198 -7.24 -8.75 9.67
N GLY A 199 -8.21 -8.51 10.55
CA GLY A 199 -8.58 -7.18 11.02
C GLY A 199 -9.64 -6.48 10.21
N SER A 200 -9.61 -5.15 10.26
CA SER A 200 -10.55 -4.25 9.61
C SER A 200 -9.84 -3.24 8.69
N GLY A 201 -10.61 -2.34 8.07
CA GLY A 201 -10.12 -1.36 7.09
C GLY A 201 -9.99 -2.00 5.71
N ASN A 202 -8.93 -1.67 4.99
CA ASN A 202 -8.63 -2.26 3.68
C ASN A 202 -8.02 -3.68 3.77
N HIS A 203 -8.15 -4.37 4.90
CA HIS A 203 -7.66 -5.73 5.06
C HIS A 203 -8.73 -6.74 4.65
N PHE A 204 -8.34 -7.72 3.84
CA PHE A 204 -9.25 -8.71 3.29
C PHE A 204 -8.53 -10.02 2.96
N LEU A 205 -9.33 -11.05 2.73
CA LEU A 205 -8.93 -12.23 1.97
C LEU A 205 -9.88 -12.38 0.79
N GLU A 206 -9.31 -12.56 -0.38
CA GLU A 206 -10.03 -12.55 -1.66
C GLU A 206 -9.72 -13.83 -2.46
N ILE A 207 -10.73 -14.33 -3.16
CA ILE A 207 -10.64 -15.41 -4.15
C ILE A 207 -10.77 -14.75 -5.51
N ASP A 208 -9.74 -14.92 -6.33
CA ASP A 208 -9.60 -14.29 -7.64
C ASP A 208 -9.55 -15.31 -8.76
N LEU A 209 -9.99 -14.88 -9.94
CA LEU A 209 -9.69 -15.50 -11.20
C LEU A 209 -8.51 -14.80 -11.86
N VAL A 210 -7.49 -15.54 -12.28
CA VAL A 210 -6.45 -15.03 -13.18
C VAL A 210 -7.08 -14.80 -14.56
N GLU A 211 -7.56 -13.59 -14.81
CA GLU A 211 -8.34 -13.25 -15.99
C GLU A 211 -7.47 -13.09 -17.24
N LYS A 212 -6.28 -12.50 -17.07
CA LYS A 212 -5.37 -12.19 -18.18
C LYS A 212 -3.92 -12.36 -17.76
N ILE A 213 -3.12 -12.90 -18.68
CA ILE A 213 -1.67 -12.94 -18.62
C ILE A 213 -1.12 -11.98 -19.67
N PHE A 214 -0.19 -11.11 -19.28
CA PHE A 214 0.47 -10.13 -20.15
C PHE A 214 1.88 -10.56 -20.52
N LEU A 215 2.59 -11.21 -19.59
CA LEU A 215 3.95 -11.72 -19.79
C LEU A 215 4.00 -13.22 -19.51
N PRO A 216 3.74 -14.08 -20.52
CA PRO A 216 3.64 -15.53 -20.32
C PRO A 216 4.87 -16.17 -19.65
N ARG A 217 6.08 -15.79 -20.07
CA ARG A 217 7.33 -16.33 -19.49
C ARG A 217 7.52 -15.96 -18.03
N VAL A 218 7.12 -14.74 -17.64
CA VAL A 218 7.21 -14.30 -16.23
C VAL A 218 6.12 -14.98 -15.40
N ALA A 219 4.90 -15.09 -15.96
CA ALA A 219 3.78 -15.76 -15.32
C ALA A 219 4.08 -17.24 -15.04
N GLU A 220 4.75 -17.94 -15.96
CA GLU A 220 5.20 -19.32 -15.78
C GLU A 220 6.13 -19.46 -14.56
N VAL A 221 7.13 -18.58 -14.43
CA VAL A 221 8.02 -18.55 -13.24
C VAL A 221 7.25 -18.25 -11.95
N PHE A 222 6.21 -17.41 -12.03
CA PHE A 222 5.33 -17.10 -10.90
C PHE A 222 4.29 -18.20 -10.62
N GLY A 223 4.19 -19.23 -11.45
CA GLY A 223 3.20 -20.31 -11.35
C GLY A 223 1.76 -19.85 -11.62
N LEU A 224 1.61 -18.84 -12.49
CA LEU A 224 0.33 -18.20 -12.82
C LEU A 224 -0.12 -18.52 -14.24
N GLU A 225 -1.37 -18.95 -14.38
CA GLU A 225 -1.98 -19.31 -15.66
C GLU A 225 -3.35 -18.67 -15.82
N LYS A 226 -3.74 -18.35 -17.06
CA LYS A 226 -5.07 -17.81 -17.35
C LYS A 226 -6.16 -18.83 -16.96
N GLY A 227 -7.17 -18.40 -16.23
CA GLY A 227 -8.29 -19.23 -15.79
C GLY A 227 -8.06 -19.92 -14.44
N GLN A 228 -6.86 -19.82 -13.88
CA GLN A 228 -6.50 -20.33 -12.57
C GLN A 228 -7.19 -19.52 -11.46
N ILE A 229 -7.50 -20.17 -10.35
CA ILE A 229 -7.93 -19.51 -9.12
C ILE A 229 -6.71 -19.16 -8.29
N ALA A 230 -6.66 -17.90 -7.87
CA ALA A 230 -5.66 -17.38 -6.95
C ALA A 230 -6.35 -16.79 -5.73
N LEU A 231 -5.59 -16.60 -4.65
CA LEU A 231 -6.10 -16.02 -3.41
C LEU A 231 -5.14 -14.96 -2.88
N ILE A 232 -5.69 -13.81 -2.51
CA ILE A 232 -4.96 -12.71 -1.90
C ILE A 232 -5.26 -12.67 -0.41
N VAL A 233 -4.23 -12.48 0.42
CA VAL A 233 -4.34 -12.09 1.82
C VAL A 233 -3.68 -10.73 1.99
N HIS A 234 -4.48 -9.72 2.33
CA HIS A 234 -4.00 -8.38 2.64
C HIS A 234 -4.22 -8.08 4.11
N CYS A 235 -3.13 -8.08 4.89
CA CYS A 235 -3.14 -7.69 6.29
C CYS A 235 -1.74 -7.26 6.78
N GLY A 236 -1.66 -6.82 8.04
CA GLY A 236 -0.41 -6.34 8.62
C GLY A 236 -0.20 -6.72 10.08
N SER A 237 0.56 -5.90 10.80
CA SER A 237 0.98 -6.11 12.19
C SER A 237 -0.12 -5.99 13.26
N ARG A 238 -1.37 -5.82 12.83
CA ARG A 238 -2.54 -5.62 13.71
C ARG A 238 -2.31 -4.49 14.71
N GLY A 239 -2.94 -4.57 15.89
CA GLY A 239 -2.81 -3.58 16.96
C GLY A 239 -1.41 -3.45 17.53
N LEU A 240 -0.54 -4.46 17.34
CA LEU A 240 0.85 -4.41 17.83
C LEU A 240 1.64 -3.33 17.13
N GLY A 241 1.71 -3.36 15.81
CA GLY A 241 2.49 -2.36 15.07
C GLY A 241 1.85 -0.98 15.05
N TYR A 242 0.52 -0.88 15.16
CA TYR A 242 -0.13 0.41 15.43
C TYR A 242 0.36 1.00 16.76
N GLN A 243 0.45 0.19 17.82
CA GLN A 243 0.91 0.70 19.12
C GLN A 243 2.39 1.06 19.09
N VAL A 244 3.24 0.25 18.42
CA VAL A 244 4.65 0.62 18.19
C VAL A 244 4.74 1.97 17.47
N CYS A 245 3.89 2.23 16.47
CA CYS A 245 3.79 3.52 15.81
C CYS A 245 3.50 4.66 16.77
N ASP A 246 2.41 4.52 17.51
CA ASP A 246 1.95 5.54 18.45
C ASP A 246 2.99 5.84 19.54
N ASP A 247 3.61 4.80 20.10
CA ASP A 247 4.61 4.90 21.16
C ASP A 247 5.85 5.69 20.69
N TYR A 248 6.38 5.37 19.50
CA TYR A 248 7.60 5.98 19.00
C TYR A 248 7.37 7.39 18.47
N LEU A 249 6.21 7.70 17.92
CA LEU A 249 5.88 9.08 17.54
C LEU A 249 5.72 9.99 18.73
N ALA A 250 5.10 9.50 19.81
CA ALA A 250 5.03 10.23 21.06
C ALA A 250 6.44 10.58 21.58
N ARG A 251 7.39 9.63 21.49
CA ARG A 251 8.81 9.85 21.83
C ARG A 251 9.49 10.82 20.87
N MET A 252 9.30 10.67 19.55
CA MET A 252 9.98 11.46 18.52
C MET A 252 9.66 12.95 18.61
N ARG A 253 8.47 13.34 19.09
CA ARG A 253 8.15 14.77 19.31
C ARG A 253 9.17 15.50 20.19
N HIS A 254 9.74 14.83 21.18
CA HIS A 254 10.78 15.40 22.04
C HIS A 254 12.20 15.26 21.45
N VAL A 255 12.38 14.30 20.54
CA VAL A 255 13.66 14.02 19.88
C VAL A 255 13.99 15.09 18.85
N VAL A 256 12.98 15.60 18.14
CA VAL A 256 13.12 16.69 17.17
C VAL A 256 13.77 17.92 17.83
N ASP A 257 13.29 18.31 19.01
CA ASP A 257 13.88 19.40 19.79
C ASP A 257 15.30 19.06 20.26
N LYS A 258 15.51 17.85 20.79
CA LYS A 258 16.82 17.39 21.29
C LYS A 258 17.92 17.43 20.22
N TYR A 259 17.59 17.09 18.98
CA TYR A 259 18.55 17.05 17.86
C TYR A 259 18.48 18.30 16.96
N ASN A 260 17.75 19.35 17.37
CA ASN A 260 17.55 20.58 16.60
C ASN A 260 17.10 20.32 15.14
N ILE A 261 16.19 19.37 14.94
CA ILE A 261 15.66 19.04 13.62
C ILE A 261 14.54 20.03 13.28
N SER A 262 14.71 20.78 12.19
CA SER A 262 13.62 21.62 11.67
C SER A 262 12.64 20.76 10.88
N LEU A 263 11.35 20.87 11.21
CA LEU A 263 10.29 20.16 10.50
C LEU A 263 9.32 21.16 9.87
N PRO A 264 8.95 20.98 8.59
CA PRO A 264 7.91 21.79 7.97
C PRO A 264 6.51 21.43 8.47
N ASP A 265 6.33 20.22 9.02
CA ASP A 265 5.09 19.74 9.63
C ASP A 265 5.39 18.86 10.85
N ARG A 266 4.63 19.01 11.94
CA ARG A 266 4.79 18.21 13.17
C ARG A 266 4.58 16.71 12.96
N GLN A 267 3.76 16.32 11.97
CA GLN A 267 3.49 14.93 11.61
C GLN A 267 4.71 14.24 10.96
N LEU A 268 5.73 15.00 10.57
CA LEU A 268 7.02 14.51 10.07
C LEU A 268 8.05 14.29 11.19
N SER A 269 7.57 14.12 12.44
CA SER A 269 8.42 13.80 13.59
C SER A 269 9.35 12.62 13.28
N CYS A 270 10.65 12.82 13.49
CA CYS A 270 11.68 11.85 13.11
C CYS A 270 12.86 11.85 14.09
N ALA A 271 13.79 10.93 13.89
CA ALA A 271 15.02 10.80 14.65
C ALA A 271 16.18 10.39 13.73
N PRO A 272 17.43 10.82 14.01
CA PRO A 272 18.59 10.30 13.28
C PRO A 272 18.69 8.78 13.47
N LEU A 273 18.90 8.01 12.41
CA LEU A 273 18.95 6.53 12.49
C LEU A 273 20.09 6.00 13.38
N SER A 274 21.17 6.78 13.53
CA SER A 274 22.30 6.45 14.39
C SER A 274 22.03 6.72 15.88
N SER A 275 20.97 7.50 16.19
CA SER A 275 20.61 7.86 17.57
C SER A 275 20.06 6.66 18.34
N PRO A 276 20.11 6.68 19.68
CA PRO A 276 19.47 5.66 20.50
C PRO A 276 17.98 5.48 20.17
N GLU A 277 17.25 6.58 19.95
CA GLU A 277 15.83 6.57 19.62
C GLU A 277 15.55 5.99 18.22
N GLY A 278 16.38 6.32 17.22
CA GLY A 278 16.30 5.75 15.88
C GLY A 278 16.57 4.24 15.87
N LYS A 279 17.59 3.79 16.60
CA LYS A 279 17.93 2.36 16.74
C LYS A 279 16.84 1.58 17.48
N ASP A 280 16.33 2.13 18.58
CA ASP A 280 15.21 1.55 19.33
C ASP A 280 13.98 1.41 18.42
N TYR A 281 13.66 2.47 17.67
CA TYR A 281 12.53 2.46 16.74
C TYR A 281 12.70 1.40 15.66
N PHE A 282 13.86 1.33 15.01
CA PHE A 282 14.14 0.31 14.00
C PHE A 282 13.95 -1.10 14.55
N ALA A 283 14.47 -1.38 15.75
CA ALA A 283 14.35 -2.70 16.38
C ALA A 283 12.88 -3.05 16.71
N ALA A 284 12.09 -2.08 17.17
CA ALA A 284 10.65 -2.27 17.43
C ALA A 284 9.83 -2.41 16.13
N MET A 285 10.16 -1.64 15.09
CA MET A 285 9.58 -1.75 13.75
C MET A 285 9.87 -3.12 13.14
N ALA A 286 11.10 -3.62 13.27
CA ALA A 286 11.48 -4.97 12.85
C ALA A 286 10.64 -6.04 13.57
N CYS A 287 10.39 -5.88 14.88
CA CYS A 287 9.45 -6.74 15.61
C CYS A 287 8.03 -6.70 15.03
N ALA A 288 7.50 -5.51 14.75
CA ALA A 288 6.17 -5.36 14.15
C ALA A 288 6.10 -5.97 12.74
N ALA A 289 7.17 -5.85 11.96
CA ALA A 289 7.28 -6.45 10.64
C ALA A 289 7.30 -7.98 10.70
N ASN A 290 8.11 -8.55 11.58
CA ASN A 290 8.17 -9.99 11.83
C ASN A 290 6.81 -10.53 12.27
N TYR A 291 6.13 -9.84 13.18
CA TYR A 291 4.77 -10.20 13.58
C TYR A 291 3.79 -10.24 12.39
N ALA A 292 3.85 -9.25 11.50
CA ALA A 292 2.96 -9.20 10.34
C ALA A 292 3.20 -10.35 9.34
N TRP A 293 4.46 -10.73 9.10
CA TRP A 293 4.77 -11.91 8.28
C TRP A 293 4.29 -13.20 8.93
N ALA A 294 4.48 -13.37 10.25
CA ALA A 294 3.91 -14.50 10.98
C ALA A 294 2.38 -14.52 10.88
N ASN A 295 1.72 -13.35 10.95
CA ASN A 295 0.28 -13.22 10.82
C ASN A 295 -0.20 -13.70 9.44
N ARG A 296 0.41 -13.22 8.36
CA ARG A 296 0.09 -13.66 6.98
C ARG A 296 0.37 -15.14 6.76
N GLN A 297 1.46 -15.67 7.33
CA GLN A 297 1.81 -17.09 7.26
C GLN A 297 0.75 -17.98 7.93
N VAL A 298 0.28 -17.62 9.13
CA VAL A 298 -0.78 -18.35 9.83
C VAL A 298 -2.10 -18.29 9.07
N ILE A 299 -2.49 -17.11 8.56
CA ILE A 299 -3.73 -16.96 7.78
C ILE A 299 -3.68 -17.78 6.49
N MET A 300 -2.55 -17.78 5.78
CA MET A 300 -2.34 -18.63 4.60
C MET A 300 -2.52 -20.11 4.94
N HIS A 301 -1.96 -20.56 6.06
CA HIS A 301 -2.13 -21.96 6.48
C HIS A 301 -3.61 -22.32 6.72
N TRP A 302 -4.35 -21.50 7.46
CA TRP A 302 -5.79 -21.74 7.69
C TRP A 302 -6.63 -21.62 6.42
N THR A 303 -6.21 -20.78 5.48
CA THR A 303 -6.81 -20.70 4.15
C THR A 303 -6.64 -22.04 3.42
N ARG A 304 -5.43 -22.61 3.42
CA ARG A 304 -5.17 -23.94 2.85
C ARG A 304 -6.04 -25.02 3.48
N GLU A 305 -6.07 -25.11 4.81
CA GLU A 305 -6.90 -26.10 5.52
C GLU A 305 -8.39 -25.93 5.23
N THR A 306 -8.87 -24.70 5.12
CA THR A 306 -10.27 -24.40 4.83
C THR A 306 -10.64 -24.86 3.42
N LEU A 307 -9.84 -24.54 2.41
CA LEU A 307 -10.09 -24.97 1.04
C LEU A 307 -10.00 -26.50 0.90
N GLN A 308 -9.02 -27.14 1.54
CA GLN A 308 -8.89 -28.61 1.53
C GLN A 308 -10.15 -29.29 2.07
N LYS A 309 -10.66 -28.82 3.22
CA LYS A 309 -11.88 -29.37 3.85
C LYS A 309 -13.13 -29.13 3.01
N VAL A 310 -13.32 -27.92 2.51
CA VAL A 310 -14.55 -27.55 1.76
C VAL A 310 -14.59 -28.20 0.37
N LEU A 311 -13.44 -28.29 -0.30
CA LEU A 311 -13.36 -28.88 -1.63
C LEU A 311 -13.16 -30.40 -1.59
N ASN A 312 -12.80 -30.96 -0.42
CA ASN A 312 -12.44 -32.36 -0.24
C ASN A 312 -11.30 -32.77 -1.19
N LEU A 313 -10.25 -31.95 -1.23
CA LEU A 313 -9.08 -32.15 -2.07
C LEU A 313 -7.82 -32.36 -1.22
N SER A 314 -6.91 -33.20 -1.72
CA SER A 314 -5.61 -33.35 -1.08
C SER A 314 -4.77 -32.07 -1.23
N PRO A 315 -3.76 -31.84 -0.37
CA PRO A 315 -2.84 -30.72 -0.54
C PRO A 315 -2.19 -30.66 -1.93
N LYS A 316 -1.91 -31.83 -2.52
CA LYS A 316 -1.32 -31.95 -3.86
C LYS A 316 -2.28 -31.52 -4.95
N ASP A 317 -3.53 -31.96 -4.90
CA ASP A 317 -4.54 -31.61 -5.90
C ASP A 317 -4.91 -30.13 -5.83
N LEU A 318 -4.95 -29.58 -4.62
CA LEU A 318 -5.23 -28.16 -4.42
C LEU A 318 -4.08 -27.27 -4.91
N GLY A 319 -2.83 -27.71 -4.75
CA GLY A 319 -1.64 -27.01 -5.26
C GLY A 319 -1.49 -25.59 -4.73
N MET A 320 -1.84 -25.33 -3.45
CA MET A 320 -1.76 -23.99 -2.88
C MET A 320 -0.34 -23.59 -2.54
N GLU A 321 0.31 -22.89 -3.46
CA GLU A 321 1.67 -22.39 -3.31
C GLU A 321 1.67 -20.88 -3.19
N LEU A 322 2.57 -20.36 -2.36
CA LEU A 322 2.83 -18.93 -2.29
C LEU A 322 3.41 -18.47 -3.64
N VAL A 323 2.85 -17.43 -4.24
CA VAL A 323 3.48 -16.74 -5.39
C VAL A 323 4.48 -15.73 -4.87
N TYR A 324 4.06 -14.85 -3.95
CA TYR A 324 4.96 -13.96 -3.23
C TYR A 324 4.25 -13.32 -2.02
N ASP A 325 5.02 -12.80 -1.06
CA ASP A 325 4.55 -11.96 0.04
C ASP A 325 5.41 -10.69 0.11
N VAL A 326 4.78 -9.53 -0.03
CA VAL A 326 5.46 -8.23 -0.15
C VAL A 326 4.86 -7.18 0.80
N CYS A 327 5.73 -6.36 1.39
CA CYS A 327 5.36 -5.25 2.25
C CYS A 327 5.06 -4.00 1.44
N HIS A 328 4.10 -3.18 1.88
CA HIS A 328 3.91 -1.82 1.34
C HIS A 328 3.97 -0.70 2.37
N ASN A 329 4.12 -1.06 3.64
CA ASN A 329 4.51 -0.16 4.71
C ASN A 329 5.74 -0.80 5.34
N ILE A 330 6.96 -0.44 4.92
CA ILE A 330 8.22 -0.88 5.58
C ILE A 330 9.34 0.17 5.52
N GLY A 331 10.27 0.15 6.48
CA GLY A 331 11.56 0.83 6.40
C GLY A 331 12.70 -0.18 6.28
N LYS A 332 13.63 -0.02 5.35
CA LYS A 332 14.70 -1.00 5.10
C LYS A 332 16.04 -0.36 4.79
N PHE A 333 17.10 -0.97 5.31
CA PHE A 333 18.45 -0.67 4.85
C PHE A 333 18.70 -1.38 3.53
N GLU A 334 19.01 -0.62 2.49
CA GLU A 334 19.25 -1.11 1.13
C GLU A 334 20.45 -0.39 0.52
N GLU A 335 21.14 -1.04 -0.42
CA GLU A 335 22.23 -0.43 -1.17
C GLU A 335 21.70 0.08 -2.51
N HIS A 336 21.92 1.37 -2.77
CA HIS A 336 21.46 2.04 -3.98
C HIS A 336 22.55 2.98 -4.50
N LEU A 337 22.43 3.37 -5.78
CA LEU A 337 23.26 4.42 -6.36
C LEU A 337 22.68 5.78 -5.96
N VAL A 338 23.50 6.63 -5.32
CA VAL A 338 23.12 7.99 -4.92
C VAL A 338 24.24 8.92 -5.38
N ASP A 339 23.93 9.84 -6.29
CA ASP A 339 24.90 10.73 -6.93
C ASP A 339 26.09 9.99 -7.58
N GLY A 340 25.82 8.83 -8.19
CA GLY A 340 26.84 8.00 -8.84
C GLY A 340 27.65 7.12 -7.89
N GLU A 341 27.40 7.16 -6.58
CA GLU A 341 28.10 6.35 -5.58
C GLU A 341 27.18 5.30 -4.96
N ARG A 342 27.69 4.08 -4.74
CA ARG A 342 26.97 3.05 -3.99
C ARG A 342 26.91 3.44 -2.52
N LYS A 343 25.70 3.71 -2.02
CA LYS A 343 25.45 4.07 -0.61
C LYS A 343 24.43 3.13 0.00
N LYS A 344 24.67 2.77 1.27
CA LYS A 344 23.67 2.12 2.11
C LYS A 344 22.73 3.17 2.68
N ILE A 345 21.48 3.18 2.23
CA ILE A 345 20.45 4.12 2.65
C ILE A 345 19.32 3.40 3.38
N PHE A 346 18.49 4.15 4.10
CA PHE A 346 17.29 3.61 4.74
C PHE A 346 16.05 4.07 3.98
N VAL A 347 15.53 3.18 3.14
CA VAL A 347 14.39 3.43 2.27
C VAL A 347 13.11 3.29 3.08
N HIS A 348 12.34 4.37 3.16
CA HIS A 348 11.01 4.36 3.75
C HIS A 348 9.97 4.17 2.65
N ARG A 349 9.15 3.12 2.79
CA ARG A 349 8.02 2.87 1.91
C ARG A 349 6.73 2.92 2.71
N LYS A 350 5.82 3.80 2.32
CA LYS A 350 4.47 3.89 2.86
C LYS A 350 3.48 3.97 1.71
N GLY A 351 2.63 2.97 1.58
CA GLY A 351 1.80 2.81 0.38
C GLY A 351 2.66 2.65 -0.89
N ALA A 352 3.83 2.04 -0.77
CA ALA A 352 4.74 1.76 -1.87
C ALA A 352 5.40 0.41 -1.64
N THR A 353 5.68 -0.31 -2.70
CA THR A 353 6.16 -1.70 -2.66
C THR A 353 7.57 -1.77 -3.22
N ARG A 354 8.41 -2.68 -2.70
CA ARG A 354 9.72 -2.98 -3.31
C ARG A 354 9.52 -3.67 -4.67
N ALA A 355 10.37 -3.36 -5.64
CA ALA A 355 10.24 -3.77 -7.04
C ALA A 355 11.62 -4.06 -7.67
N PHE A 356 12.40 -4.94 -7.03
CA PHE A 356 13.74 -5.27 -7.51
C PHE A 356 13.73 -5.96 -8.90
N PRO A 357 14.73 -5.67 -9.75
CA PRO A 357 14.83 -6.20 -11.11
C PRO A 357 15.31 -7.64 -11.11
N ALA A 358 15.31 -8.25 -12.29
CA ALA A 358 16.03 -9.49 -12.51
C ALA A 358 17.51 -9.36 -12.08
N HIS A 359 18.10 -10.47 -11.68
CA HIS A 359 19.50 -10.59 -11.26
C HIS A 359 19.87 -9.85 -9.96
N HIS A 360 18.92 -9.22 -9.29
CA HIS A 360 19.19 -8.54 -8.03
C HIS A 360 19.57 -9.55 -6.93
N PRO A 361 20.68 -9.37 -6.18
CA PRO A 361 21.25 -10.39 -5.29
C PRO A 361 20.36 -10.78 -4.10
N LEU A 362 19.45 -9.89 -3.70
CA LEU A 362 18.48 -10.17 -2.63
C LEU A 362 17.24 -10.96 -3.10
N LEU A 363 17.13 -11.28 -4.39
CA LEU A 363 16.05 -12.13 -4.87
C LEU A 363 16.35 -13.61 -4.67
N PRO A 364 15.35 -14.40 -4.24
CA PRO A 364 15.41 -15.85 -4.29
C PRO A 364 15.74 -16.35 -5.70
N SER A 365 16.43 -17.49 -5.81
CA SER A 365 16.84 -18.10 -7.09
C SER A 365 15.69 -18.23 -8.09
N LEU A 366 14.49 -18.56 -7.61
CA LEU A 366 13.27 -18.67 -8.41
C LEU A 366 12.96 -17.41 -9.22
N TYR A 367 13.21 -16.21 -8.67
CA TYR A 367 12.85 -14.94 -9.31
C TYR A 367 14.04 -14.24 -9.97
N GLN A 368 15.25 -14.79 -9.86
CA GLN A 368 16.47 -14.18 -10.38
C GLN A 368 16.40 -13.90 -11.89
N SER A 369 15.74 -14.74 -12.68
CA SER A 369 15.68 -14.58 -14.13
C SER A 369 14.65 -13.56 -14.62
N VAL A 370 13.70 -13.16 -13.77
CA VAL A 370 12.55 -12.35 -14.19
C VAL A 370 12.34 -11.08 -13.37
N GLY A 371 12.86 -11.02 -12.14
CA GLY A 371 12.67 -9.92 -11.22
C GLY A 371 11.62 -10.21 -10.15
N GLN A 372 11.51 -9.31 -9.18
CA GLN A 372 10.64 -9.49 -8.02
C GLN A 372 9.16 -9.47 -8.42
N PRO A 373 8.33 -10.42 -7.95
CA PRO A 373 6.89 -10.25 -8.00
C PRO A 373 6.46 -9.00 -7.21
N VAL A 374 5.59 -8.20 -7.82
CA VAL A 374 4.97 -7.01 -7.24
C VAL A 374 3.47 -7.25 -7.20
N LEU A 375 2.87 -7.16 -6.01
CA LEU A 375 1.46 -7.45 -5.78
C LEU A 375 0.70 -6.14 -5.54
N ILE A 376 -0.21 -5.80 -6.44
CA ILE A 376 -1.03 -4.59 -6.40
C ILE A 376 -2.49 -5.01 -6.14
N PRO A 377 -2.90 -5.16 -4.87
CA PRO A 377 -4.29 -5.42 -4.53
C PRO A 377 -5.18 -4.26 -4.98
N GLY A 378 -6.33 -4.60 -5.54
CA GLY A 378 -7.46 -3.72 -5.61
C GLY A 378 -8.19 -3.61 -4.29
N ASP A 379 -9.46 -3.26 -4.42
CA ASP A 379 -10.43 -3.15 -3.34
C ASP A 379 -11.53 -4.19 -3.61
N MET A 380 -12.50 -4.32 -2.71
CA MET A 380 -13.46 -5.44 -2.72
C MET A 380 -14.34 -5.60 -3.97
N GLY A 381 -14.24 -4.70 -4.95
CA GLY A 381 -14.97 -4.75 -6.21
C GLY A 381 -14.15 -4.33 -7.42
N THR A 382 -12.82 -4.21 -7.30
CA THR A 382 -11.91 -3.80 -8.36
C THR A 382 -10.86 -4.88 -8.61
N ASN A 383 -10.19 -4.83 -9.76
CA ASN A 383 -9.21 -5.87 -10.12
C ASN A 383 -7.93 -5.74 -9.29
N SER A 384 -7.25 -6.85 -9.07
CA SER A 384 -5.88 -6.87 -8.53
C SER A 384 -4.89 -7.16 -9.65
N TYR A 385 -3.62 -6.78 -9.48
CA TYR A 385 -2.57 -7.01 -10.47
C TYR A 385 -1.33 -7.66 -9.88
N VAL A 386 -0.74 -8.55 -10.67
CA VAL A 386 0.62 -9.04 -10.47
C VAL A 386 1.50 -8.36 -11.49
N MET A 387 2.55 -7.71 -11.01
CA MET A 387 3.56 -7.03 -11.81
C MET A 387 4.95 -7.60 -11.49
N VAL A 388 5.97 -7.13 -12.20
CA VAL A 388 7.36 -7.49 -11.96
C VAL A 388 8.25 -6.26 -11.90
N GLY A 389 9.24 -6.27 -10.99
CA GLY A 389 10.23 -5.22 -10.83
C GLY A 389 11.12 -5.02 -12.07
N THR A 390 11.75 -3.84 -12.16
CA THR A 390 12.48 -3.41 -13.37
C THR A 390 13.75 -2.66 -13.00
N ASP A 391 14.69 -2.57 -13.95
CA ASP A 391 15.94 -1.83 -13.75
C ASP A 391 15.68 -0.34 -13.54
N LEU A 392 14.72 0.22 -14.28
CA LEU A 392 14.35 1.63 -14.14
C LEU A 392 13.79 1.96 -12.75
N ALA A 393 13.08 1.02 -12.11
CA ALA A 393 12.70 1.20 -10.71
C ALA A 393 13.92 1.33 -9.79
N MET A 394 15.00 0.56 -9.99
CA MET A 394 16.25 0.70 -9.22
C MET A 394 16.89 2.06 -9.40
N GLU A 395 16.91 2.55 -10.63
CA GLU A 395 17.56 3.81 -11.00
C GLU A 395 16.79 5.02 -10.46
N GLU A 396 15.47 5.06 -10.65
CA GLU A 396 14.66 6.27 -10.44
C GLU A 396 13.97 6.31 -9.07
N THR A 397 13.74 5.15 -8.44
CA THR A 397 12.85 5.05 -7.26
C THR A 397 13.38 4.15 -6.15
N TRP A 398 14.68 3.87 -6.15
CA TRP A 398 15.32 2.94 -5.21
C TRP A 398 14.62 1.58 -5.15
N GLY A 399 14.31 1.04 -6.33
CA GLY A 399 13.65 -0.25 -6.50
C GLY A 399 12.24 -0.24 -5.91
N SER A 400 11.43 0.78 -6.20
CA SER A 400 10.09 0.94 -5.62
C SER A 400 9.01 1.11 -6.68
N THR A 401 7.77 0.81 -6.31
CA THR A 401 6.59 0.99 -7.16
C THR A 401 5.33 1.19 -6.31
N CYS A 402 4.16 1.29 -6.94
CA CYS A 402 2.89 1.45 -6.24
C CYS A 402 2.52 0.21 -5.39
N HIS A 403 1.45 0.33 -4.59
CA HIS A 403 0.92 -0.78 -3.79
C HIS A 403 -0.57 -1.08 -4.02
N GLY A 404 -1.29 -0.20 -4.72
CA GLY A 404 -2.74 -0.25 -4.84
C GLY A 404 -3.27 1.09 -5.36
N ALA A 405 -4.60 1.19 -5.53
CA ALA A 405 -5.22 2.39 -6.09
C ALA A 405 -5.09 3.63 -5.20
N GLY A 406 -5.09 3.45 -3.88
CA GLY A 406 -5.13 4.55 -2.91
C GLY A 406 -6.52 5.18 -2.79
N ARG A 407 -6.84 5.70 -1.61
CA ARG A 407 -8.17 6.25 -1.32
C ARG A 407 -8.36 7.66 -1.88
N VAL A 408 -9.54 7.92 -2.43
CA VAL A 408 -10.01 9.27 -2.80
C VAL A 408 -11.11 9.77 -1.87
N MET A 409 -11.64 8.93 -0.98
CA MET A 409 -12.62 9.34 0.05
C MET A 409 -12.19 8.95 1.46
N SER A 410 -12.42 9.83 2.43
CA SER A 410 -12.36 9.46 3.85
C SER A 410 -13.44 8.41 4.16
N ARG A 411 -13.21 7.58 5.19
CA ARG A 411 -14.19 6.57 5.62
C ARG A 411 -15.55 7.16 5.97
N SER A 412 -15.56 8.31 6.64
CA SER A 412 -16.79 9.03 6.97
C SER A 412 -17.53 9.53 5.72
N LYS A 413 -16.79 10.05 4.72
CA LYS A 413 -17.37 10.50 3.44
C LYS A 413 -17.93 9.31 2.65
N ALA A 414 -17.20 8.19 2.60
CA ALA A 414 -17.64 6.96 1.94
C ALA A 414 -18.93 6.41 2.58
N LYS A 415 -18.98 6.31 3.92
CA LYS A 415 -20.21 5.90 4.64
C LYS A 415 -21.41 6.79 4.34
N LYS A 416 -21.20 8.10 4.26
CA LYS A 416 -22.28 9.05 3.90
C LYS A 416 -22.77 8.83 2.46
N ALA A 417 -21.85 8.63 1.52
CA ALA A 417 -22.16 8.38 0.11
C ALA A 417 -22.81 7.01 -0.13
N ALA A 418 -22.50 6.01 0.69
CA ALA A 418 -23.08 4.67 0.63
C ALA A 418 -24.52 4.58 1.20
N LYS A 419 -25.01 5.63 1.87
CA LYS A 419 -26.29 5.59 2.57
C LYS A 419 -27.45 5.33 1.59
N GLY A 420 -28.20 4.26 1.83
CA GLY A 420 -29.34 3.85 1.01
C GLY A 420 -28.98 2.98 -0.20
N ARG A 421 -27.70 2.71 -0.44
CA ARG A 421 -27.24 1.77 -1.48
C ARG A 421 -27.29 0.32 -1.00
N ALA A 422 -27.46 -0.59 -1.93
CA ALA A 422 -27.40 -2.03 -1.69
C ALA A 422 -26.07 -2.58 -2.21
N LEU A 423 -24.96 -2.11 -1.61
CA LEU A 423 -23.60 -2.39 -2.11
C LEU A 423 -23.31 -3.88 -2.29
N GLU A 424 -23.81 -4.74 -1.41
CA GLU A 424 -23.63 -6.19 -1.55
C GLU A 424 -24.31 -6.72 -2.82
N ARG A 425 -25.50 -6.22 -3.14
CA ARG A 425 -26.23 -6.57 -4.36
C ARG A 425 -25.55 -6.00 -5.60
N GLU A 426 -25.07 -4.76 -5.54
CA GLU A 426 -24.35 -4.12 -6.65
C GLU A 426 -23.06 -4.86 -7.01
N LEU A 427 -22.36 -5.42 -6.00
CA LEU A 427 -21.19 -6.29 -6.21
C LEU A 427 -21.61 -7.67 -6.70
N GLU A 428 -22.69 -8.23 -6.18
CA GLU A 428 -23.23 -9.52 -6.63
C GLU A 428 -23.68 -9.48 -8.09
N ASP A 429 -24.29 -8.37 -8.54
CA ASP A 429 -24.67 -8.14 -9.94
C ASP A 429 -23.44 -8.09 -10.87
N LYS A 430 -22.25 -7.78 -10.33
CA LYS A 430 -20.94 -7.89 -11.01
C LYS A 430 -20.29 -9.27 -10.86
N GLY A 431 -20.97 -10.21 -10.19
CA GLY A 431 -20.47 -11.57 -9.93
C GLY A 431 -19.48 -11.66 -8.77
N ILE A 432 -19.46 -10.68 -7.87
CA ILE A 432 -18.52 -10.60 -6.74
C ILE A 432 -19.29 -10.78 -5.43
N PHE A 433 -19.00 -11.84 -4.69
CA PHE A 433 -19.65 -12.10 -3.40
C PHE A 433 -18.84 -11.52 -2.25
N VAL A 434 -19.48 -10.75 -1.37
CA VAL A 434 -18.81 -10.16 -0.21
C VAL A 434 -19.41 -10.67 1.09
N ILE A 435 -18.57 -11.12 2.01
CA ILE A 435 -18.93 -11.35 3.42
C ILE A 435 -18.13 -10.39 4.29
N ALA A 436 -18.85 -9.60 5.09
CA ALA A 436 -18.26 -8.65 6.02
C ALA A 436 -18.86 -8.79 7.41
N LYS A 437 -18.08 -8.43 8.44
CA LYS A 437 -18.55 -8.33 9.84
C LYS A 437 -19.72 -7.35 10.01
N GLY A 438 -19.81 -6.32 9.18
CA GLY A 438 -20.90 -5.36 9.19
C GLY A 438 -21.03 -4.59 7.89
N ARG A 439 -22.25 -4.06 7.65
CA ARG A 439 -22.56 -3.22 6.49
C ARG A 439 -21.71 -1.95 6.43
N GLU A 440 -21.35 -1.41 7.58
CA GLU A 440 -20.49 -0.22 7.65
C GLU A 440 -19.11 -0.46 7.04
N THR A 441 -18.53 -1.65 7.22
CA THR A 441 -17.24 -2.00 6.60
C THR A 441 -17.34 -1.97 5.08
N ILE A 442 -18.42 -2.52 4.52
CA ILE A 442 -18.67 -2.51 3.08
C ILE A 442 -18.82 -1.07 2.57
N ALA A 443 -19.51 -0.22 3.32
CA ALA A 443 -19.67 1.19 2.99
C ALA A 443 -18.36 2.00 3.07
N GLU A 444 -17.48 1.72 4.04
CA GLU A 444 -16.18 2.39 4.19
C GLU A 444 -15.20 2.07 3.05
N GLU A 445 -15.35 0.88 2.47
CA GLU A 445 -14.40 0.26 1.54
C GLU A 445 -15.03 0.06 0.15
N MET A 446 -16.10 0.79 -0.18
CA MET A 446 -16.74 0.76 -1.51
C MET A 446 -15.75 1.11 -2.63
N PRO A 447 -15.85 0.49 -3.82
CA PRO A 447 -14.91 0.75 -4.94
C PRO A 447 -14.74 2.24 -5.26
N GLU A 448 -15.81 3.03 -5.20
CA GLU A 448 -15.77 4.47 -5.49
C GLU A 448 -15.03 5.30 -4.43
N ALA A 449 -14.66 4.70 -3.30
CA ALA A 449 -13.80 5.34 -2.29
C ALA A 449 -12.31 5.34 -2.69
N TYR A 450 -11.95 4.65 -3.76
CA TYR A 450 -10.60 4.44 -4.25
C TYR A 450 -10.39 5.00 -5.67
N LYS A 451 -9.13 5.20 -6.06
CA LYS A 451 -8.80 5.52 -7.46
C LYS A 451 -9.11 4.31 -8.36
N ASP A 452 -9.11 4.54 -9.66
CA ASP A 452 -9.12 3.46 -10.62
C ASP A 452 -7.76 2.75 -10.64
N ILE A 453 -7.73 1.50 -10.20
CA ILE A 453 -6.51 0.69 -10.15
C ILE A 453 -5.95 0.40 -11.54
N ASP A 454 -6.79 0.28 -12.56
CA ASP A 454 -6.35 0.02 -13.94
C ASP A 454 -5.51 1.21 -14.43
N GLN A 455 -5.89 2.44 -14.06
CA GLN A 455 -5.13 3.66 -14.37
C GLN A 455 -3.81 3.74 -13.60
N VAL A 456 -3.82 3.43 -12.29
CA VAL A 456 -2.60 3.46 -11.47
C VAL A 456 -1.56 2.48 -12.03
N VAL A 457 -1.97 1.26 -12.37
CA VAL A 457 -1.09 0.24 -12.95
C VAL A 457 -0.59 0.65 -14.34
N GLU A 458 -1.44 1.25 -15.17
CA GLU A 458 -1.05 1.75 -16.49
C GLU A 458 0.01 2.86 -16.40
N ILE A 459 -0.13 3.80 -15.45
CA ILE A 459 0.85 4.87 -15.22
C ILE A 459 2.20 4.27 -14.79
N VAL A 460 2.18 3.32 -13.86
CA VAL A 460 3.39 2.65 -13.35
C VAL A 460 4.11 1.87 -14.46
N GLU A 461 3.37 1.19 -15.33
CA GLU A 461 3.95 0.49 -16.47
C GLU A 461 4.52 1.46 -17.52
N LYS A 462 3.82 2.54 -17.85
CA LYS A 462 4.31 3.57 -18.78
C LYS A 462 5.52 4.32 -18.24
N ALA A 463 5.56 4.54 -16.93
CA ALA A 463 6.74 5.08 -16.25
C ALA A 463 7.91 4.08 -16.22
N GLY A 464 7.67 2.82 -16.61
CA GLY A 464 8.67 1.76 -16.69
C GLY A 464 9.11 1.21 -15.33
N LEU A 465 8.43 1.56 -14.23
CA LEU A 465 8.81 1.15 -12.88
C LEU A 465 8.44 -0.31 -12.58
N SER A 466 7.39 -0.83 -13.20
CA SER A 466 7.00 -2.25 -13.10
C SER A 466 6.25 -2.66 -14.37
N LYS A 467 6.34 -3.94 -14.76
CA LYS A 467 5.61 -4.45 -15.95
C LYS A 467 4.45 -5.34 -15.53
N LYS A 468 3.28 -5.23 -16.18
CA LYS A 468 2.13 -6.11 -15.89
C LYS A 468 2.49 -7.57 -16.22
N VAL A 469 2.15 -8.48 -15.32
CA VAL A 469 2.30 -9.94 -15.51
C VAL A 469 0.93 -10.59 -15.61
N ALA A 470 0.05 -10.32 -14.66
CA ALA A 470 -1.31 -10.87 -14.63
C ALA A 470 -2.34 -9.87 -14.10
N LYS A 471 -3.58 -9.97 -14.59
CA LYS A 471 -4.77 -9.31 -14.05
C LYS A 471 -5.63 -10.35 -13.32
N LEU A 472 -6.00 -10.03 -12.09
CA LEU A 472 -6.82 -10.84 -11.21
C LEU A 472 -8.18 -10.17 -11.05
N ARG A 473 -9.25 -10.92 -11.32
CA ARG A 473 -10.62 -10.44 -11.13
C ARG A 473 -11.23 -11.08 -9.89
N PRO A 474 -11.74 -10.28 -8.93
CA PRO A 474 -12.35 -10.83 -7.73
C PRO A 474 -13.60 -11.64 -8.06
N LEU A 475 -13.74 -12.77 -7.38
CA LEU A 475 -14.95 -13.59 -7.35
C LEU A 475 -15.62 -13.50 -5.98
N GLY A 476 -14.82 -13.38 -4.92
CA GLY A 476 -15.33 -13.39 -3.56
C GLY A 476 -14.37 -12.79 -2.55
N VAL A 477 -14.89 -12.02 -1.60
CA VAL A 477 -14.09 -11.28 -0.61
C VAL A 477 -14.63 -11.46 0.79
N ILE A 478 -13.76 -11.80 1.74
CA ILE A 478 -14.05 -11.71 3.18
C ILE A 478 -13.33 -10.51 3.78
N LYS A 479 -14.03 -9.74 4.61
CA LYS A 479 -13.48 -8.55 5.30
C LYS A 479 -14.05 -8.37 6.69
N GLY A 480 -13.33 -7.62 7.52
CA GLY A 480 -13.65 -7.44 8.94
C GLY A 480 -14.11 -6.06 9.37
#